data_AF-A0A3D0V5A3-F1
#
_entry.id   AF-A0A3D0V5A3-F1
#
_cell.length_a   1.000
_cell.length_b   1.000
_cell.length_c   1.000
_cell.angle_alpha   90.00
_cell.angle_beta   90.00
_cell.angle_gamma   90.00
#
_symmetry.space_group_name_H-M   'P 1'
#
loop_
_entity.id
_entity.type
_entity.pdbx_description
1 polymer ?
#
loop_
_entity_poly.entity_id
_entity_poly.type
_entity_poly.pdbx_seq_one_letter_code
_entity_poly.pdbx_strand_id
1 'polypeptide(L)'
;MPSFMLVISAQDIQTFTVGLAQNFQLQKQQTWNVPPEDYLEKIQESLTSWNVSFDFLQAIIIVTGPGSATASRVSVTIANSLGFAFHLPLYGRENPDQVSLEQYLSFVSTQDPEDFVYPFYQTTPHITQSKKLFS
;
A
#
# COMPACT_ATOMS: atom_id res chain seq x y z
N MET A 1 15.86 9.15 -17.79
CA MET A 1 14.39 9.01 -17.96
C MET A 1 13.74 9.37 -16.63
N PRO A 2 12.50 9.90 -16.59
CA PRO A 2 11.83 10.16 -15.33
C PRO A 2 11.57 8.83 -14.60
N SER A 3 12.10 8.70 -13.39
CA SER A 3 11.88 7.54 -12.53
C SER A 3 10.68 7.79 -11.63
N PHE A 4 9.63 6.98 -11.80
CA PHE A 4 8.39 7.13 -11.03
C PHE A 4 8.33 6.13 -9.88
N MET A 5 7.54 6.45 -8.87
CA MET A 5 7.23 5.59 -7.74
C MET A 5 5.72 5.39 -7.68
N LEU A 6 5.30 4.13 -7.56
CA LEU A 6 3.89 3.78 -7.38
C LEU A 6 3.53 3.98 -5.91
N VAL A 7 2.44 4.69 -5.63
CA VAL A 7 1.92 4.88 -4.27
C VAL A 7 0.61 4.11 -4.13
N ILE A 8 0.48 3.31 -3.08
CA ILE A 8 -0.72 2.51 -2.81
C ILE A 8 -1.23 2.86 -1.41
N SER A 9 -2.52 3.15 -1.28
CA SER A 9 -3.18 3.40 0.01
C SER A 9 -4.56 2.76 0.04
N ALA A 10 -4.79 1.92 1.06
CA ALA A 10 -6.03 1.15 1.24
C ALA A 10 -6.36 1.04 2.74
N GLN A 11 -6.52 2.19 3.42
CA GLN A 11 -6.77 2.22 4.86
C GLN A 11 -8.25 1.96 5.21
N ASP A 12 -9.16 2.31 4.31
CA ASP A 12 -10.58 1.98 4.40
C ASP A 12 -10.89 0.80 3.46
N ILE A 13 -11.76 -0.11 3.87
CA ILE A 13 -12.12 -1.29 3.08
C ILE A 13 -12.84 -0.93 1.77
N GLN A 14 -13.52 0.22 1.76
CA GLN A 14 -14.24 0.71 0.59
C GLN A 14 -13.38 1.61 -0.27
N THR A 15 -12.41 2.33 0.31
CA THR A 15 -11.66 3.36 -0.41
C THR A 15 -10.27 2.89 -0.78
N PHE A 16 -9.98 2.91 -2.08
CA PHE A 16 -8.68 2.58 -2.64
C PHE A 16 -8.09 3.76 -3.39
N THR A 17 -6.85 4.12 -3.08
CA THR A 17 -6.14 5.22 -3.74
C THR A 17 -4.82 4.72 -4.32
N VAL A 18 -4.60 5.08 -5.59
CA VAL A 18 -3.33 4.87 -6.29
C VAL A 18 -2.74 6.23 -6.63
N GLY A 19 -1.45 6.39 -6.37
CA GLY A 19 -0.69 7.58 -6.70
C GLY A 19 0.52 7.29 -7.58
N LEU A 20 0.97 8.30 -8.31
CA LEU A 20 2.25 8.33 -9.00
C LEU A 20 3.08 9.45 -8.38
N ALA A 21 4.24 9.11 -7.86
CA ALA A 21 5.17 10.05 -7.26
C ALA A 21 6.49 10.12 -8.02
N GLN A 22 7.17 11.25 -7.92
CA GLN A 22 8.54 11.43 -8.37
C GLN A 22 9.29 12.19 -7.27
N ASN A 23 10.45 11.68 -6.84
CA ASN A 23 11.22 12.25 -5.73
C ASN A 23 10.38 12.51 -4.46
N PHE A 24 9.52 11.55 -4.09
CA PHE A 24 8.59 11.64 -2.96
C PHE A 24 7.63 12.83 -3.04
N GLN A 25 7.36 13.32 -4.25
CA GLN A 25 6.35 14.34 -4.52
C GLN A 25 5.25 13.74 -5.39
N LEU A 26 4.00 13.85 -4.95
CA LEU A 26 2.85 13.33 -5.69
C LEU A 26 2.68 14.10 -7.00
N GLN A 27 2.54 13.37 -8.10
CA GLN A 27 2.31 13.92 -9.43
C GLN A 27 0.87 13.71 -9.89
N LYS A 28 0.33 12.52 -9.62
CA LYS A 28 -1.03 12.12 -9.97
C LYS A 28 -1.58 11.21 -8.90
N GLN A 29 -2.90 11.21 -8.74
CA GLN A 29 -3.60 10.22 -7.95
C GLN A 29 -5.00 9.99 -8.50
N GLN A 30 -5.54 8.82 -8.18
CA GLN A 30 -6.92 8.45 -8.43
C GLN A 30 -7.42 7.64 -7.23
N THR A 31 -8.71 7.81 -6.93
CA THR A 31 -9.37 7.16 -5.79
C THR A 31 -10.68 6.55 -6.26
N TRP A 32 -10.98 5.35 -5.77
CA TRP A 32 -12.21 4.63 -6.07
C TRP A 32 -12.87 4.11 -4.81
N ASN A 33 -14.18 3.89 -4.91
CA ASN A 33 -14.91 3.05 -3.97
C ASN A 33 -15.05 1.64 -4.56
N VAL A 34 -14.12 0.76 -4.24
CA VAL A 34 -14.04 -0.61 -4.77
C VAL A 34 -13.57 -1.57 -3.67
N PRO A 35 -14.00 -2.83 -3.71
CA PRO A 35 -13.55 -3.81 -2.74
C PRO A 35 -12.10 -4.27 -3.03
N PRO A 36 -11.41 -4.89 -2.05
CA PRO A 36 -10.00 -5.28 -2.17
C PRO A 36 -9.65 -6.17 -3.37
N GLU A 37 -10.57 -7.02 -3.83
CA GLU A 37 -10.39 -7.87 -5.01
C GLU A 37 -10.09 -7.09 -6.30
N ASP A 38 -10.52 -5.82 -6.39
CA ASP A 38 -10.36 -4.99 -7.59
C ASP A 38 -9.08 -4.13 -7.56
N TYR A 39 -8.31 -4.13 -6.46
CA TYR A 39 -7.18 -3.21 -6.28
C TYR A 39 -6.10 -3.36 -7.36
N LEU A 40 -5.78 -4.60 -7.76
CA LEU A 40 -4.77 -4.85 -8.78
C LEU A 40 -5.22 -4.32 -10.16
N GLU A 41 -6.50 -4.52 -10.49
CA GLU A 41 -7.09 -3.96 -11.72
C GLU A 41 -6.98 -2.44 -11.71
N LYS A 42 -7.32 -1.79 -10.58
CA LYS A 42 -7.25 -0.31 -10.48
C LYS A 42 -5.84 0.23 -10.55
N ILE A 43 -4.83 -0.46 -10.03
CA ILE A 43 -3.43 -0.10 -10.24
C ILE A 43 -3.08 -0.13 -11.74
N GLN A 44 -3.45 -1.21 -12.44
CA GLN A 44 -3.17 -1.37 -13.86
C GLN A 44 -3.89 -0.30 -14.70
N GLU A 45 -5.16 -0.03 -14.43
CA GLU A 45 -5.93 1.04 -15.07
C GLU A 45 -5.26 2.41 -14.86
N SER A 46 -4.82 2.70 -13.63
CA SER A 46 -4.13 3.96 -13.29
C SER A 46 -2.88 4.15 -14.13
N LEU A 47 -1.97 3.17 -14.09
CA LEU A 47 -0.69 3.23 -14.78
C LEU A 47 -0.88 3.31 -16.30
N THR A 48 -1.82 2.56 -16.86
CA THR A 48 -2.19 2.64 -18.28
C THR A 48 -2.69 4.03 -18.64
N SER A 49 -3.59 4.61 -17.84
CA SER A 49 -4.11 5.97 -18.08
C SER A 49 -3.03 7.05 -17.98
N TRP A 50 -1.96 6.80 -17.22
CA TRP A 50 -0.82 7.69 -17.08
C TRP A 50 0.31 7.41 -18.07
N ASN A 51 0.14 6.39 -18.92
CA ASN A 51 1.13 5.91 -19.87
C ASN A 51 2.47 5.54 -19.21
N VAL A 52 2.39 4.85 -18.06
CA VAL A 52 3.54 4.38 -17.28
C VAL A 52 3.56 2.85 -17.29
N SER A 53 4.66 2.25 -17.74
CA SER A 53 4.92 0.81 -17.56
C SER A 53 5.48 0.54 -16.16
N PHE A 54 5.23 -0.65 -15.62
CA PHE A 54 5.88 -1.13 -14.40
C PHE A 54 7.42 -1.09 -14.51
N ASP A 55 7.98 -1.29 -15.71
CA ASP A 55 9.43 -1.24 -15.96
C ASP A 55 10.06 0.15 -15.75
N PHE A 56 9.25 1.21 -15.68
CA PHE A 56 9.70 2.58 -15.41
C PHE A 56 9.56 2.99 -13.94
N LEU A 57 9.01 2.10 -13.11
CA LEU A 57 8.95 2.31 -11.68
C LEU A 57 10.32 2.02 -11.08
N GLN A 58 10.71 2.82 -10.08
CA GLN A 58 11.94 2.60 -9.32
C GLN A 58 11.69 2.12 -7.89
N ALA A 59 10.45 2.24 -7.42
CA ALA A 59 10.04 1.83 -6.08
C ALA A 59 8.51 1.76 -5.97
N ILE A 60 8.04 1.10 -4.92
CA ILE A 60 6.64 1.09 -4.50
C ILE A 60 6.55 1.65 -3.08
N ILE A 61 5.66 2.60 -2.87
CA ILE A 61 5.35 3.22 -1.59
C ILE A 61 3.97 2.73 -1.18
N ILE A 62 3.83 2.21 0.03
CA ILE A 62 2.59 1.57 0.49
C ILE A 62 2.26 2.01 1.91
N VAL A 63 1.01 2.39 2.14
CA VAL A 63 0.48 2.58 3.50
C VAL A 63 0.16 1.21 4.09
N THR A 64 0.83 0.84 5.19
CA THR A 64 0.73 -0.49 5.80
C THR A 64 -0.39 -0.62 6.84
N GLY A 65 -1.06 0.47 7.17
CA GLY A 65 -2.11 0.56 8.20
C GLY A 65 -1.90 1.80 9.07
N PRO A 66 -2.54 1.90 10.25
CA PRO A 66 -3.68 1.10 10.68
C PRO A 66 -4.92 1.36 9.79
N GLY A 67 -5.82 0.38 9.73
CA GLY A 67 -7.02 0.46 8.90
C GLY A 67 -7.72 -0.90 8.80
N SER A 68 -8.50 -1.10 7.73
CA SER A 68 -9.11 -2.40 7.44
C SER A 68 -8.03 -3.48 7.33
N ALA A 69 -8.13 -4.53 8.15
CA ALA A 69 -7.19 -5.65 8.14
C ALA A 69 -7.17 -6.37 6.80
N THR A 70 -8.33 -6.51 6.15
CA THR A 70 -8.43 -7.11 4.81
C THR A 70 -7.77 -6.23 3.77
N ALA A 71 -8.10 -4.93 3.74
CA ALA A 71 -7.54 -4.01 2.76
C ALA A 71 -6.01 -3.90 2.89
N SER A 72 -5.50 -3.80 4.13
CA SER A 72 -4.07 -3.73 4.42
C SER A 72 -3.33 -5.01 4.00
N ARG A 73 -3.92 -6.20 4.22
CA ARG A 73 -3.33 -7.46 3.76
C ARG A 73 -3.24 -7.51 2.24
N VAL A 74 -4.31 -7.16 1.56
CA VAL A 74 -4.38 -7.22 0.10
C VAL A 74 -3.42 -6.22 -0.51
N SER A 75 -3.43 -4.96 -0.07
CA SER A 75 -2.55 -3.91 -0.59
C SER A 75 -1.07 -4.22 -0.35
N VAL A 76 -0.70 -4.71 0.84
CA VAL A 76 0.68 -5.14 1.13
C VAL A 76 1.07 -6.38 0.31
N THR A 77 0.17 -7.35 0.14
CA THR A 77 0.45 -8.54 -0.69
C THR A 77 0.71 -8.14 -2.14
N ILE A 78 -0.09 -7.23 -2.69
CA ILE A 78 0.11 -6.68 -4.04
C ILE A 78 1.46 -5.96 -4.11
N ALA A 79 1.76 -5.07 -3.17
CA ALA A 79 3.02 -4.33 -3.14
C ALA A 79 4.24 -5.26 -3.09
N ASN A 80 4.25 -6.25 -2.19
CA ASN A 80 5.31 -7.26 -2.10
C ASN A 80 5.44 -8.09 -3.37
N SER A 81 4.32 -8.49 -3.99
CA SER A 81 4.33 -9.30 -5.21
C SER A 81 4.91 -8.53 -6.39
N LEU A 82 4.53 -7.25 -6.55
CA LEU A 82 5.08 -6.37 -7.57
C LEU A 82 6.55 -6.04 -7.29
N GLY A 83 6.90 -5.75 -6.03
CA GLY A 83 8.28 -5.52 -5.58
C GLY A 83 9.18 -6.70 -5.94
N PHE A 84 8.74 -7.93 -5.64
CA PHE A 84 9.45 -9.14 -5.99
C PHE A 84 9.55 -9.35 -7.52
N ALA A 85 8.44 -9.25 -8.25
CA ALA A 85 8.42 -9.53 -9.69
C ALA A 85 9.28 -8.55 -10.51
N PHE A 86 9.30 -7.28 -10.11
CA PHE A 86 10.00 -6.21 -10.83
C PHE A 86 11.30 -5.77 -10.13
N HIS A 87 11.71 -6.46 -9.06
CA HIS A 87 12.89 -6.12 -8.26
C HIS A 87 12.87 -4.66 -7.77
N LEU A 88 11.71 -4.19 -7.32
CA LEU A 88 11.50 -2.83 -6.85
C LEU A 88 11.61 -2.76 -5.32
N PRO A 89 12.40 -1.82 -4.77
CA PRO A 89 12.39 -1.54 -3.35
C PRO A 89 11.02 -1.03 -2.89
N LEU A 90 10.67 -1.37 -1.65
CA LEU A 90 9.42 -0.98 -1.01
C LEU A 90 9.65 0.04 0.08
N TYR A 91 8.74 0.99 0.22
CA TYR A 91 8.68 1.90 1.36
C TYR A 91 7.33 1.73 2.05
N GLY A 92 7.34 1.07 3.21
CA GLY A 92 6.16 0.82 4.02
C GLY A 92 6.13 1.69 5.26
N ARG A 93 5.03 2.41 5.48
CA ARG A 93 4.81 3.15 6.72
C ARG A 93 3.36 3.15 7.12
N GLU A 94 3.14 3.23 8.43
CA GLU A 94 1.82 3.47 8.99
C GLU A 94 1.37 4.92 8.72
N ASN A 95 0.07 5.13 8.58
CA ASN A 95 -0.60 6.42 8.47
C ASN A 95 -1.76 6.54 9.47
N PRO A 96 -1.50 6.45 10.79
CA PRO A 96 -2.55 6.39 11.80
C PRO A 96 -3.48 7.61 11.82
N ASP A 97 -2.94 8.77 11.46
CA ASP A 97 -3.67 10.04 11.42
C ASP A 97 -4.40 10.26 10.07
N GLN A 98 -4.34 9.28 9.16
CA GLN A 98 -4.95 9.31 7.82
C GLN A 98 -4.63 10.61 7.05
N VAL A 99 -3.37 11.06 7.13
CA VAL A 99 -2.92 12.26 6.42
C VAL A 99 -2.98 12.06 4.91
N SER A 100 -2.97 13.16 4.16
CA SER A 100 -2.99 13.11 2.69
C SER A 100 -1.75 12.40 2.12
N LEU A 101 -1.82 11.91 0.89
CA LEU A 101 -0.67 11.24 0.25
C LEU A 101 0.54 12.16 0.13
N GLU A 102 0.36 13.45 -0.10
CA GLU A 102 1.46 14.43 -0.15
C GLU A 102 2.18 14.53 1.19
N GLN A 103 1.42 14.63 2.29
CA GLN A 103 2.00 14.65 3.64
C GLN A 103 2.65 13.31 3.99
N TYR A 104 1.99 12.21 3.66
CA TYR A 104 2.53 10.86 3.85
C TYR A 104 3.87 10.67 3.13
N LEU A 105 3.98 11.08 1.87
CA LEU A 105 5.22 10.98 1.10
C LEU A 105 6.38 11.77 1.73
N SER A 106 6.09 12.92 2.34
CA SER A 106 7.12 13.69 3.06
C SER A 106 7.70 12.90 4.25
N PHE A 107 6.87 12.11 4.93
CA PHE A 107 7.31 11.25 6.03
C PHE A 107 8.05 10.00 5.56
N VAL A 108 7.64 9.43 4.44
CA VAL A 108 8.29 8.24 3.87
C VAL A 108 9.67 8.58 3.29
N SER A 109 9.88 9.81 2.83
CA SER A 109 11.15 10.24 2.21
C SER A 109 12.39 10.11 3.10
N THR A 110 12.20 9.93 4.42
CA THR A 110 13.27 9.78 5.41
C THR A 110 13.51 8.33 5.83
N GLN A 111 12.78 7.37 5.27
CA GLN A 111 12.93 5.96 5.56
C GLN A 111 13.86 5.28 4.55
N ASP A 112 14.55 4.25 5.02
CA ASP A 112 15.27 3.34 4.15
C ASP A 112 14.29 2.39 3.46
N PRO A 113 14.54 2.01 2.20
CA PRO A 113 13.74 1.00 1.52
C PRO A 113 13.92 -0.40 2.13
N GLU A 114 12.88 -1.22 2.01
CA GLU A 114 12.84 -2.61 2.43
C GLU A 114 12.57 -3.53 1.22
N ASP A 115 12.99 -4.80 1.32
CA ASP A 115 12.70 -5.82 0.29
C ASP A 115 11.25 -6.35 0.39
N PHE A 116 10.68 -6.32 1.59
CA PHE A 116 9.32 -6.74 1.90
C PHE A 116 8.76 -5.89 3.03
N VAL A 117 7.46 -5.60 2.98
CA VAL A 117 6.76 -4.89 4.06
C VAL A 117 5.65 -5.75 4.64
N TYR A 118 5.23 -5.42 5.87
CA TYR A 118 4.21 -6.16 6.60
C TYR A 118 3.03 -5.25 6.96
N PRO A 119 1.78 -5.76 6.92
CA PRO A 119 0.63 -4.98 7.35
C PRO A 119 0.65 -4.75 8.86
N PHE A 120 0.30 -3.54 9.28
CA PHE A 120 0.15 -3.19 10.68
C PHE A 120 -1.28 -3.49 11.17
N TYR A 121 -1.39 -4.23 12.28
CA TYR A 121 -2.69 -4.57 12.90
C TYR A 121 -2.79 -3.96 14.29
N GLN A 122 -3.90 -3.27 14.58
CA GLN A 122 -4.15 -2.65 15.90
C GLN A 122 -4.70 -3.59 16.97
N THR A 123 -4.93 -4.87 16.70
CA THR A 123 -5.55 -5.78 17.66
C THR A 123 -4.53 -6.62 18.42
N THR A 124 -4.49 -6.44 19.74
CA THR A 124 -4.02 -7.49 20.65
C THR A 124 -4.78 -8.78 20.35
N PRO A 125 -4.09 -9.93 20.22
CA PRO A 125 -4.75 -11.19 19.88
C PRO A 125 -5.79 -11.54 20.95
N HIS A 126 -7.07 -11.56 20.58
CA HIS A 126 -8.13 -12.16 21.38
C HIS A 126 -7.99 -13.68 21.27
N ILE A 127 -7.08 -14.26 22.07
CA ILE A 127 -6.97 -15.71 22.22
C ILE A 127 -8.25 -16.17 22.93
N THR A 128 -9.17 -16.77 22.18
CA THR A 128 -10.34 -17.44 22.73
C THR A 128 -9.86 -18.65 23.54
N GLN A 129 -9.90 -18.57 24.87
CA GLN A 129 -9.58 -19.71 25.73
C GLN A 129 -10.60 -20.83 25.46
N SER A 130 -10.12 -21.98 24.98
CA SER A 130 -10.94 -23.17 24.80
C SER A 130 -11.56 -23.58 26.14
N LYS A 131 -12.88 -23.72 26.17
CA LYS A 131 -13.64 -24.13 27.36
C LYS A 131 -13.31 -25.62 27.60
N LYS A 132 -12.52 -25.93 28.65
CA LYS A 132 -12.35 -27.31 29.09
C LYS A 132 -13.74 -27.89 29.40
N LEU A 133 -14.15 -28.90 28.64
CA LEU A 133 -15.24 -29.80 29.02
C LEU A 133 -14.78 -30.52 30.29
N PHE A 134 -15.37 -30.17 31.43
CA PHE A 134 -15.17 -30.90 32.67
C PHE A 134 -15.79 -32.29 32.52
N SER A 135 -14.97 -33.31 32.82
CA SER A 135 -15.29 -34.73 32.93
C SER A 135 -16.25 -35.03 34.06
#